data_AF-A0A2D9TR83-F1
#
_entry.id   AF-A0A2D9TR83-F1
#
_cell.length_a   1.000
_cell.length_b   1.000
_cell.length_c   1.000
_cell.angle_alpha   90.00
_cell.angle_beta   90.00
_cell.angle_gamma   90.00
#
_symmetry.space_group_name_H-M   'P 1'
#
loop_
_entity.id
_entity.type
_entity.pdbx_description
1 polymer ?
#
loop_
_entity_poly.entity_id
_entity_poly.type
_entity_poly.pdbx_seq_one_letter_code
_entity_poly.pdbx_strand_id
1 'polypeptide(L)'
;MPNVAVDFQLDGRSQTRVSNHSGEVQIVVKKTDIEEFPLNVYADPAAEQPSHRFIVKPGFLDPVDTVSGIQARLNSLGHDCGVADGIYGNKTKAGIESFEQANDLPVTGQISASLYGAVEREYGC
;
A
#
# COMPACT_ATOMS: atom_id res chain seq x y z
N MET A 1 -7.01 -12.29 -20.93
CA MET A 1 -8.18 -12.92 -20.28
C MET A 1 -9.40 -12.03 -20.55
N PRO A 2 -10.66 -12.54 -20.54
CA PRO A 2 -11.81 -11.66 -20.65
C PRO A 2 -11.85 -10.70 -19.46
N ASN A 3 -12.25 -9.46 -19.69
CA ASN A 3 -12.43 -8.50 -18.61
C ASN A 3 -13.64 -8.93 -17.76
N VAL A 4 -13.45 -9.04 -16.45
CA VAL A 4 -14.46 -9.49 -15.50
C VAL A 4 -15.03 -8.27 -14.78
N ALA A 5 -16.36 -8.15 -14.74
CA ALA A 5 -17.03 -7.16 -13.91
C ALA A 5 -17.01 -7.64 -12.46
N VAL A 6 -16.58 -6.77 -11.55
CA VAL A 6 -16.48 -7.01 -10.11
C VAL A 6 -17.28 -5.95 -9.39
N ASP A 7 -18.26 -6.38 -8.61
CA ASP A 7 -19.00 -5.51 -7.72
C ASP A 7 -18.30 -5.43 -6.36
N PHE A 8 -17.94 -4.22 -5.95
CA PHE A 8 -17.31 -3.95 -4.68
C PHE A 8 -18.24 -3.14 -3.80
N GLN A 9 -18.49 -3.63 -2.59
CA GLN A 9 -19.29 -2.94 -1.59
C GLN A 9 -18.43 -2.53 -0.39
N LEU A 10 -18.48 -1.26 0.00
CA LEU A 10 -17.82 -0.72 1.19
C LEU A 10 -18.74 0.29 1.88
N ASP A 11 -18.98 0.11 3.18
CA ASP A 11 -19.85 0.97 3.99
C ASP A 11 -21.23 1.22 3.35
N GLY A 12 -21.83 0.19 2.75
CA GLY A 12 -23.12 0.28 2.07
C GLY A 12 -23.10 0.98 0.70
N ARG A 13 -21.92 1.37 0.20
CA ARG A 13 -21.75 1.89 -1.16
C ARG A 13 -21.29 0.78 -2.09
N SER A 14 -21.96 0.61 -3.21
CA SER A 14 -21.54 -0.33 -4.26
C SER A 14 -20.84 0.41 -5.40
N GLN A 15 -19.76 -0.16 -5.92
CA GLN A 15 -19.11 0.27 -7.15
C GLN A 15 -18.77 -0.96 -8.00
N THR A 16 -19.17 -0.93 -9.26
CA THR A 16 -18.75 -1.94 -10.24
C THR A 16 -17.46 -1.49 -10.90
N ARG A 17 -16.45 -2.37 -10.92
CA ARG A 17 -15.19 -2.18 -11.65
C ARG A 17 -15.01 -3.31 -12.65
N VAL A 18 -14.39 -3.00 -13.78
CA VAL A 18 -14.08 -3.99 -14.81
C VAL A 18 -12.58 -4.24 -14.75
N SER A 19 -12.17 -5.51 -14.66
CA SER A 19 -10.76 -5.86 -14.64
C SER A 19 -10.06 -5.43 -15.93
N ASN A 20 -8.76 -5.17 -15.85
CA ASN A 20 -7.95 -4.99 -17.05
C ASN A 20 -7.63 -6.35 -17.72
N HIS A 21 -6.80 -6.32 -18.78
CA HIS A 21 -6.44 -7.51 -19.56
C HIS A 21 -5.64 -8.57 -18.77
N SER A 22 -5.00 -8.19 -17.65
CA SER A 22 -4.30 -9.09 -16.72
C SER A 22 -5.18 -9.57 -15.56
N GLY A 23 -6.45 -9.14 -15.51
CA GLY A 23 -7.36 -9.51 -14.43
C GLY A 23 -7.24 -8.63 -13.18
N GLU A 24 -6.48 -7.53 -13.25
CA GLU A 24 -6.31 -6.61 -12.13
C GLU A 24 -7.52 -5.68 -12.00
N VAL A 25 -7.93 -5.41 -10.76
CA VAL A 25 -8.96 -4.44 -10.40
C VAL A 25 -8.39 -3.47 -9.38
N GLN A 26 -8.39 -2.18 -9.71
CA GLN A 26 -7.91 -1.13 -8.81
C GLN A 26 -9.07 -0.46 -8.06
N ILE A 27 -8.96 -0.40 -6.74
CA ILE A 27 -9.96 0.20 -5.86
C ILE A 27 -9.27 1.15 -4.89
N VAL A 28 -9.76 2.38 -4.81
CA VAL A 28 -9.27 3.39 -3.87
C VAL A 28 -10.25 3.50 -2.69
N VAL A 29 -9.79 3.13 -1.50
CA VAL A 29 -10.53 3.30 -0.25
C VAL A 29 -10.09 4.61 0.40
N LYS A 30 -10.95 5.64 0.37
CA LYS A 30 -10.69 6.95 0.98
C LYS A 30 -11.21 7.00 2.42
N LYS A 31 -10.76 6.09 3.26
CA LYS A 31 -11.14 6.04 4.67
C LYS A 31 -9.92 5.68 5.50
N THR A 32 -9.47 6.65 6.30
CA THR A 32 -8.17 6.64 6.99
C THR A 32 -8.21 6.00 8.37
N ASP A 33 -9.39 5.69 8.87
CA ASP A 33 -9.65 5.10 10.20
C ASP A 33 -9.92 3.58 10.16
N ILE A 34 -9.81 2.93 9.01
CA ILE A 34 -9.97 1.47 8.92
C ILE A 34 -8.65 0.78 9.28
N GLU A 35 -8.60 0.17 10.46
CA GLU A 35 -7.46 -0.66 10.89
C GLU A 35 -7.40 -1.98 10.12
N GLU A 36 -8.53 -2.71 10.07
CA GLU A 36 -8.67 -3.94 9.31
C GLU A 36 -10.11 -4.15 8.83
N PHE A 37 -10.27 -4.80 7.69
CA PHE A 37 -11.59 -5.20 7.18
C PHE A 37 -11.51 -6.50 6.36
N PRO A 38 -12.58 -7.33 6.36
CA PRO A 38 -12.62 -8.49 5.49
C PRO A 38 -12.95 -8.08 4.04
N LEU A 39 -12.10 -8.47 3.09
CA LEU A 39 -12.41 -8.54 1.67
C LEU A 39 -13.00 -9.93 1.38
N ASN A 40 -14.32 -9.97 1.23
CA ASN A 40 -15.05 -11.17 0.83
C ASN A 40 -15.14 -11.24 -0.70
N VAL A 41 -14.74 -12.37 -1.27
CA VAL A 41 -14.82 -12.65 -2.71
C VAL A 41 -15.87 -13.72 -2.95
N TYR A 42 -16.80 -13.45 -3.85
CA TYR A 42 -17.88 -14.36 -4.24
C TYR A 42 -17.64 -14.79 -5.69
N ALA A 43 -17.54 -16.09 -5.94
CA ALA A 43 -17.47 -16.63 -7.30
C ALA A 43 -18.88 -16.79 -7.92
N ASP A 44 -19.89 -16.90 -7.07
CA ASP A 44 -21.31 -16.97 -7.43
C ASP A 44 -22.04 -15.82 -6.72
N PRO A 45 -22.68 -14.90 -7.46
CA PRO A 45 -23.41 -13.77 -6.88
C PRO A 45 -24.65 -14.19 -6.08
N ALA A 46 -25.16 -15.42 -6.26
CA ALA A 46 -26.28 -15.94 -5.49
C ALA A 46 -25.84 -16.67 -4.20
N ALA A 47 -24.53 -16.83 -3.96
CA ALA A 47 -24.03 -17.54 -2.79
C ALA A 47 -24.18 -16.71 -1.51
N GLU A 48 -24.69 -17.35 -0.45
CA GLU A 48 -24.80 -16.71 0.88
C GLU A 48 -23.44 -16.53 1.57
N GLN A 49 -22.43 -17.34 1.21
CA GLN A 49 -21.09 -17.32 1.80
C GLN A 49 -20.03 -17.00 0.75
N PRO A 50 -18.96 -16.27 1.14
CA PRO A 50 -17.87 -15.96 0.22
C PRO A 50 -17.05 -17.22 -0.10
N SER A 51 -16.56 -17.31 -1.34
CA SER A 51 -15.62 -18.37 -1.73
C SER A 51 -14.24 -18.15 -1.11
N HIS A 52 -13.86 -16.89 -0.88
CA HIS A 52 -12.61 -16.51 -0.20
C HIS A 52 -12.83 -15.29 0.69
N ARG A 53 -12.11 -15.25 1.82
CA ARG A 53 -12.11 -14.12 2.74
C ARG A 53 -10.67 -13.74 3.06
N PHE A 54 -10.31 -12.50 2.74
CA PHE A 54 -9.01 -11.94 3.06
C PHE A 54 -9.18 -10.88 4.14
N ILE A 55 -8.31 -10.83 5.15
CA ILE A 55 -8.27 -9.70 6.08
C ILE A 55 -7.30 -8.67 5.50
N VAL A 56 -7.84 -7.52 5.12
CA VAL A 56 -7.09 -6.38 4.60
C VAL A 56 -6.80 -5.45 5.76
N LYS A 57 -5.55 -5.03 5.93
CA LYS A 57 -5.14 -4.05 6.94
C LYS A 57 -4.53 -2.83 6.25
N PRO A 58 -5.33 -1.85 5.81
CA PRO A 58 -4.84 -0.73 5.01
C PRO A 58 -3.77 0.11 5.71
N GLY A 59 -3.81 0.17 7.04
CA GLY A 59 -2.85 0.87 7.87
C GLY A 59 -1.73 -0.01 8.44
N PHE A 60 -1.74 -1.33 8.19
CA PHE A 60 -0.62 -2.17 8.60
C PHE A 60 0.55 -1.90 7.66
N LEU A 61 1.60 -1.33 8.22
CA LEU A 61 2.88 -1.20 7.54
C LEU A 61 3.80 -2.29 8.05
N ASP A 62 4.57 -2.89 7.14
CA ASP A 62 5.68 -3.74 7.54
C ASP A 62 6.62 -2.95 8.47
N PRO A 63 7.40 -3.64 9.34
CA PRO A 63 8.35 -2.98 10.22
C PRO A 63 9.25 -1.98 9.48
N VAL A 64 9.56 -0.85 10.11
CA VAL A 64 10.32 0.24 9.47
C VAL A 64 11.72 -0.16 9.03
N ASP A 65 12.28 -1.25 9.57
CA ASP A 65 13.57 -1.79 9.18
C ASP A 65 13.51 -2.74 7.97
N THR A 66 12.31 -2.94 7.40
CA THR A 66 12.11 -3.64 6.13
C THR A 66 12.05 -2.67 4.95
N VAL A 67 12.40 -3.15 3.76
CA VAL A 67 12.36 -2.32 2.53
C VAL A 67 10.93 -1.86 2.24
N SER A 68 9.93 -2.76 2.31
CA SER A 68 8.52 -2.43 2.11
C SER A 68 8.00 -1.47 3.18
N GLY A 69 8.44 -1.63 4.42
CA GLY A 69 8.12 -0.72 5.52
C GLY A 69 8.63 0.70 5.30
N ILE A 70 9.85 0.86 4.76
CA ILE A 70 10.39 2.17 4.37
C ILE A 70 9.66 2.74 3.18
N GLN A 71 9.50 1.96 2.12
CA GLN A 71 8.81 2.42 0.90
C GLN A 71 7.42 2.96 1.23
N ALA A 72 6.63 2.24 2.04
CA ALA A 72 5.29 2.66 2.41
C ALA A 72 5.28 3.95 3.26
N ARG A 73 6.22 4.07 4.22
CA ARG A 73 6.32 5.27 5.05
C ARG A 73 6.76 6.48 4.24
N LEU A 74 7.81 6.35 3.44
CA LEU A 74 8.29 7.39 2.54
C LEU A 74 7.21 7.84 1.56
N ASN A 75 6.48 6.91 0.96
CA ASN A 75 5.35 7.22 0.08
C ASN A 75 4.27 8.03 0.80
N SER A 76 3.91 7.68 2.05
CA SER A 76 2.88 8.45 2.77
C SER A 76 3.40 9.82 3.22
N LEU A 77 4.70 9.97 3.43
CA LEU A 77 5.37 11.26 3.68
C LEU A 77 5.56 12.09 2.39
N GLY A 78 5.17 11.57 1.22
CA GLY A 78 5.23 12.28 -0.05
C GLY A 78 6.52 12.04 -0.86
N HIS A 79 7.37 11.10 -0.44
CA HIS A 79 8.59 10.71 -1.15
C HIS A 79 8.33 9.44 -1.97
N ASP A 80 8.19 9.60 -3.29
CA ASP A 80 7.82 8.51 -4.21
C ASP A 80 8.90 7.43 -4.32
N CYS A 81 8.67 6.30 -3.64
CA CYS A 81 9.45 5.07 -3.73
C CYS A 81 8.88 4.05 -4.74
N GLY A 82 7.79 4.37 -5.44
CA GLY A 82 7.05 3.40 -6.24
C GLY A 82 6.16 2.49 -5.39
N VAL A 83 5.95 1.24 -5.82
CA VAL A 83 5.17 0.27 -5.05
C VAL A 83 5.97 -0.18 -3.83
N ALA A 84 5.33 -0.26 -2.66
CA ALA A 84 5.94 -0.80 -1.44
C ALA A 84 6.00 -2.34 -1.49
N ASP A 85 6.74 -2.88 -2.46
CA ASP A 85 6.85 -4.30 -2.79
C ASP A 85 8.03 -5.00 -2.11
N GLY A 86 8.85 -4.27 -1.35
CA GLY A 86 10.05 -4.79 -0.71
C GLY A 86 11.27 -4.89 -1.63
N ILE A 87 11.16 -4.43 -2.88
CA ILE A 87 12.25 -4.43 -3.85
C ILE A 87 12.95 -3.08 -3.83
N TYR A 88 14.23 -3.10 -3.46
CA TYR A 88 15.06 -1.92 -3.55
C TYR A 88 15.45 -1.66 -5.02
N GLY A 89 14.79 -0.70 -5.66
CA GLY A 89 15.07 -0.27 -7.04
C GLY A 89 15.40 1.22 -7.14
N ASN A 90 15.51 1.71 -8.38
CA ASN A 90 15.83 3.13 -8.65
C ASN A 90 14.80 4.10 -8.03
N LYS A 91 13.52 3.73 -8.03
CA LYS A 91 12.45 4.50 -7.39
C LYS A 91 12.63 4.56 -5.88
N THR A 92 12.88 3.41 -5.24
CA THR A 92 13.19 3.34 -3.80
C THR A 92 14.37 4.24 -3.44
N LYS A 93 15.48 4.15 -4.20
CA LYS A 93 16.65 5.01 -4.01
C LYS A 93 16.31 6.50 -4.11
N ALA A 94 15.60 6.91 -5.17
CA ALA A 94 15.22 8.31 -5.38
C ALA A 94 14.29 8.84 -4.27
N GLY A 95 13.35 8.03 -3.78
CA GLY A 95 12.49 8.39 -2.65
C GLY A 95 13.29 8.58 -1.36
N ILE A 96 14.28 7.72 -1.11
CA ILE A 96 15.20 7.87 0.03
C ILE A 96 16.02 9.15 -0.10
N GLU A 97 16.64 9.41 -1.25
CA GLU A 97 17.41 10.64 -1.49
C GLU A 97 16.56 11.90 -1.27
N SER A 98 15.31 11.88 -1.71
CA SER A 98 14.35 12.97 -1.51
C SER A 98 14.03 13.19 -0.03
N PHE A 99 13.83 12.13 0.74
CA PHE A 99 13.57 12.21 2.18
C PHE A 99 14.80 12.67 2.95
N GLU A 100 15.98 12.12 2.64
CA GLU A 100 17.25 12.53 3.23
C GLU A 100 17.50 14.02 3.01
N GLN A 101 17.27 14.51 1.78
CA GLN A 101 17.40 15.92 1.46
C GLN A 101 16.40 16.80 2.22
N ALA A 102 15.15 16.34 2.39
CA ALA A 102 14.11 17.09 3.10
C ALA A 102 14.35 17.15 4.63
N ASN A 103 15.15 16.23 5.17
CA ASN A 103 15.41 16.08 6.61
C ASN A 103 16.86 16.42 7.01
N ASP A 104 17.59 17.13 6.15
CA ASP A 104 18.99 17.53 6.38
C ASP A 104 19.92 16.36 6.73
N LEU A 105 19.65 15.17 6.16
CA LEU A 105 20.51 14.00 6.28
C LEU A 105 21.55 13.96 5.14
N PRO A 106 22.66 13.23 5.31
CA PRO A 106 23.54 12.89 4.19
C PRO A 106 22.74 12.17 3.09
N VAL A 107 22.72 12.74 1.88
CA VAL A 107 21.99 12.17 0.74
C VAL A 107 22.81 11.00 0.16
N THR A 108 22.44 9.79 0.55
CA THR A 108 23.11 8.54 0.14
C THR A 108 22.20 7.69 -0.76
N GLY A 109 20.89 7.85 -0.62
CA GLY A 109 19.86 6.98 -1.16
C GLY A 109 19.84 5.61 -0.50
N GLN A 110 20.70 5.32 0.46
CA GLN A 110 20.87 4.00 1.03
C GLN A 110 20.03 3.80 2.27
N ILE A 111 19.55 2.58 2.45
CA ILE A 111 18.93 2.15 3.69
C ILE A 111 19.99 2.14 4.79
N SER A 112 19.73 2.86 5.88
CA SER A 112 20.64 3.06 7.00
C SER A 112 19.90 3.24 8.32
N ALA A 113 20.59 3.04 9.44
CA ALA A 113 20.01 3.25 10.77
C ALA A 113 19.56 4.71 10.99
N SER A 114 20.30 5.68 10.43
CA SER A 114 19.92 7.10 10.49
C SER A 114 18.66 7.41 9.70
N LEU A 115 18.48 6.75 8.54
CA LEU A 115 17.24 6.84 7.77
C LEU A 115 16.07 6.30 8.60
N TYR A 116 16.21 5.10 9.18
CA TYR A 116 15.15 4.49 9.99
C TYR A 116 14.71 5.40 11.14
N GLY A 117 15.65 5.86 11.96
CA GLY A 117 15.33 6.72 13.10
C GLY A 117 14.81 8.11 12.69
N ALA A 118 15.05 8.57 11.47
CA ALA A 118 14.42 9.78 10.94
C ALA A 118 12.99 9.52 10.46
N VAL A 119 12.76 8.43 9.73
CA VAL A 119 11.43 8.03 9.27
C VAL A 119 10.49 7.74 10.45
N GLU A 120 10.96 7.06 11.51
CA GLU A 120 10.15 6.82 12.72
C GLU A 120 9.70 8.13 13.39
N ARG A 121 10.61 9.09 13.51
CA ARG A 121 10.31 10.40 14.11
C ARG A 121 9.29 11.20 13.30
N GLU A 122 9.40 11.18 11.97
CA GLU A 122 8.52 11.96 11.09
C GLU A 122 7.16 11.29 10.87
N TYR A 123 7.14 9.96 10.76
CA TYR A 123 5.90 9.20 10.54
C TYR A 123 5.08 9.00 11.84
N GLY A 124 5.73 8.97 13.00
CA GLY A 124 5.09 8.81 14.31
C GLY A 124 4.84 7.37 14.71
N CYS A 125 5.91 6.56 14.78
CA CYS A 125 5.90 5.17 15.27
C CYS A 125 6.61 5.05 16.61
#